data_AF-A0A9P1FQF2-F1
#
_entry.id   AF-A0A9P1FQF2-F1
#
_cell.length_a   1.000
_cell.length_b   1.000
_cell.length_c   1.000
_cell.angle_alpha   90.00
_cell.angle_beta   90.00
_cell.angle_gamma   90.00
#
_symmetry.space_group_name_H-M   'P 1'
#
loop_
_entity.id
_entity.type
_entity.pdbx_description
1 polymer ?
#
loop_
_entity_poly.entity_id
_entity_poly.type
_entity_poly.pdbx_seq_one_letter_code
_entity_poly.pdbx_strand_id
1 'polypeptide(L)'
;EHANRTCQPCLFFASQHGCARGVGCRYCHLEHQVNSSPRPRKQTRDKIKERVLQIFRENSRNLHDELQAEARWHPYAVKIAQGFLEDEIPITWDEFEGVEARWSPDGFIFSL
;
A
#
# COMPACT_ATOMS: atom_id res chain seq x y z
N GLU A 1 -21.47 5.76 -6.26
CA GLU A 1 -20.92 6.77 -5.32
C GLU A 1 -21.65 6.64 -3.98
N HIS A 2 -20.94 6.74 -2.85
CA HIS A 2 -21.56 6.82 -1.52
C HIS A 2 -22.00 8.27 -1.20
N ALA A 3 -23.16 8.42 -0.58
CA ALA A 3 -23.87 9.70 -0.39
C ALA A 3 -23.06 10.83 0.28
N ASN A 4 -22.00 10.52 1.05
CA ASN A 4 -21.25 11.53 1.81
C ASN A 4 -19.80 11.76 1.36
N ARG A 5 -19.24 10.99 0.41
CA ARG A 5 -17.80 11.04 0.01
C ARG A 5 -16.77 11.00 1.16
N THR A 6 -17.18 10.66 2.39
CA THR A 6 -16.31 10.62 3.58
C THR A 6 -15.69 9.24 3.83
N CYS A 7 -16.10 8.22 3.08
CA CYS A 7 -15.56 6.87 3.19
C CYS A 7 -14.11 6.81 2.72
N GLN A 8 -13.30 6.00 3.42
CA GLN A 8 -11.91 5.75 3.04
C GLN A 8 -11.84 4.47 2.20
N PRO A 9 -11.42 4.56 0.92
CA PRO A 9 -11.27 3.38 0.06
C PRO A 9 -10.21 2.44 0.62
N CYS A 10 -10.41 1.14 0.43
CA CYS A 10 -9.39 0.15 0.74
C CYS A 10 -8.32 0.10 -0.34
N LEU A 11 -7.07 0.46 -0.01
CA LEU A 11 -5.97 0.39 -0.97
C LEU A 11 -5.72 -1.03 -1.50
N PHE A 12 -5.96 -2.05 -0.67
CA PHE A 12 -5.76 -3.46 -1.03
C PHE A 12 -6.90 -4.00 -1.89
N PHE A 13 -8.12 -3.51 -1.70
CA PHE A 13 -9.24 -3.97 -2.53
C PHE A 13 -9.07 -3.57 -3.99
N ALA A 14 -8.46 -2.41 -4.22
CA ALA A 14 -8.16 -1.91 -5.55
C ALA A 14 -6.84 -2.43 -6.14
N SER A 15 -6.06 -3.24 -5.40
CA SER A 15 -4.86 -3.90 -5.96
C SER A 15 -5.25 -5.21 -6.64
N GLN A 16 -4.35 -5.74 -7.47
CA GLN A 16 -4.56 -6.98 -8.20
C GLN A 16 -4.92 -8.18 -7.31
N HIS A 17 -4.33 -8.26 -6.12
CA HIS A 17 -4.54 -9.36 -5.19
C HIS A 17 -5.79 -9.20 -4.31
N GLY A 18 -6.42 -8.02 -4.32
CA GLY A 18 -7.58 -7.74 -3.48
C GLY A 18 -7.27 -7.66 -1.98
N CYS A 19 -8.31 -7.35 -1.20
CA CYS A 19 -8.18 -7.20 0.25
C CYS A 19 -8.38 -8.54 0.99
N ALA A 20 -7.32 -8.98 1.68
CA ALA A 20 -7.30 -10.15 2.57
C ALA A 20 -8.43 -10.21 3.60
N ARG A 21 -8.84 -9.05 4.10
CA ARG A 21 -9.82 -8.94 5.20
C ARG A 21 -11.26 -9.15 4.70
N GLY A 22 -11.48 -9.15 3.38
CA GLY A 22 -12.79 -9.38 2.77
C GLY A 22 -13.88 -8.50 3.40
N VAL A 23 -15.00 -9.11 3.78
CA VAL A 23 -16.13 -8.42 4.45
C VAL A 23 -15.81 -7.91 5.86
N GLY A 24 -14.76 -8.42 6.50
CA GLY A 24 -14.28 -7.94 7.80
C GLY A 24 -13.41 -6.69 7.71
N CYS A 25 -13.13 -6.19 6.50
CA CYS A 25 -12.39 -4.96 6.31
C CYS A 25 -13.23 -3.74 6.74
N ARG A 26 -12.65 -2.90 7.60
CA ARG A 26 -13.29 -1.63 8.02
C ARG A 26 -13.24 -0.51 6.99
N TYR A 27 -12.58 -0.74 5.86
CA TYR A 27 -12.40 0.23 4.78
C TYR A 27 -13.38 -0.07 3.63
N CYS A 28 -13.65 0.94 2.81
CA CYS A 28 -14.66 0.82 1.76
C CYS A 28 -14.14 -0.02 0.58
N HIS A 29 -14.89 -1.06 0.22
CA HIS A 29 -14.64 -1.96 -0.91
C HIS A 29 -15.57 -1.68 -2.10
N LEU A 30 -16.25 -0.52 -2.11
CA LEU A 30 -17.02 -0.13 -3.30
C LEU A 30 -16.11 0.55 -4.32
N GLU A 31 -16.59 0.65 -5.55
CA GLU A 31 -15.89 1.39 -6.59
C GLU A 31 -15.78 2.88 -6.22
N HIS A 32 -14.55 3.39 -6.24
CA HIS A 32 -14.22 4.79 -6.03
C HIS A 32 -13.50 5.33 -7.26
N GLN A 33 -13.91 6.52 -7.72
CA GLN A 33 -13.12 7.25 -8.70
C GLN A 33 -11.80 7.65 -8.03
N VAL A 34 -10.70 7.10 -8.53
CA VAL A 34 -9.36 7.46 -8.07
C VAL A 34 -9.07 8.87 -8.56
N ASN A 35 -9.37 9.87 -7.73
CA ASN A 35 -8.99 11.25 -8.03
C ASN A 35 -7.46 11.28 -8.18
N SER A 36 -7.00 11.59 -9.39
CA SER A 36 -5.57 11.69 -9.67
C SER A 36 -4.98 12.82 -8.83
N SER A 37 -4.48 12.48 -7.65
CA SER A 37 -3.77 13.46 -6.84
C SER A 37 -2.57 13.96 -7.63
N PRO A 38 -2.35 15.29 -7.67
CA PRO A 38 -1.26 15.88 -8.43
C PRO A 38 0.04 15.25 -7.95
N ARG A 39 0.92 14.93 -8.90
CA ARG A 39 2.22 14.34 -8.60
C ARG A 39 3.01 15.31 -7.70
N PRO A 40 3.37 14.91 -6.47
CA PRO A 40 4.14 15.78 -5.59
C PRO A 40 5.54 16.06 -6.14
N ARG A 41 6.20 17.08 -5.57
CA ARG A 41 7.61 17.38 -5.84
C ARG A 41 8.48 16.16 -5.50
N LYS A 42 9.64 16.05 -6.18
CA LYS A 42 10.57 14.92 -6.01
C LYS A 42 10.88 14.64 -4.54
N GLN A 43 11.27 15.66 -3.78
CA GLN A 43 11.62 15.49 -2.36
C GLN A 43 10.46 14.92 -1.52
N THR A 44 9.24 15.40 -1.74
CA THR A 44 8.05 14.89 -1.06
C THR A 44 7.78 13.44 -1.45
N ARG A 45 7.89 13.12 -2.75
CA ARG A 45 7.72 11.75 -3.24
C ARG A 45 8.75 10.80 -2.64
N ASP A 46 10.01 11.20 -2.57
CA ASP A 46 11.10 10.37 -2.06
C ASP A 46 10.86 10.03 -0.58
N LYS A 47 10.42 11.01 0.22
CA LYS A 47 10.00 10.79 1.62
C LYS A 47 8.82 9.84 1.77
N ILE A 48 7.77 10.00 0.94
CA ILE A 48 6.62 9.09 0.96
C ILE A 48 7.07 7.68 0.56
N LYS A 49 7.94 7.55 -0.44
CA LYS A 49 8.47 6.26 -0.88
C LYS A 49 9.25 5.57 0.23
N GLU A 50 10.16 6.28 0.88
CA GLU A 50 10.95 5.77 2.00
C GLU A 50 10.04 5.31 3.15
N ARG A 51 9.00 6.10 3.48
CA ARG A 51 8.04 5.75 4.52
C ARG A 51 7.23 4.50 4.19
N VAL A 52 6.72 4.39 2.97
CA VAL A 52 5.99 3.20 2.52
C VAL A 52 6.91 1.97 2.52
N LEU A 53 8.14 2.10 2.03
CA LEU A 53 9.14 1.04 2.07
C LEU A 53 9.44 0.57 3.49
N GLN A 54 9.58 1.51 4.44
CA GLN A 54 9.79 1.18 5.84
C GLN A 54 8.62 0.35 6.39
N ILE A 55 7.38 0.73 6.12
CA ILE A 55 6.18 -0.01 6.55
C ILE A 55 6.21 -1.45 5.99
N PHE A 56 6.58 -1.62 4.72
CA PHE A 56 6.75 -2.96 4.13
C PHE A 56 7.88 -3.76 4.77
N ARG A 57 9.03 -3.14 5.06
CA ARG A 57 10.19 -3.80 5.71
C ARG A 57 9.89 -4.24 7.14
N GLU A 58 9.17 -3.42 7.89
CA GLU A 58 8.75 -3.75 9.26
C GLU A 58 7.76 -4.92 9.28
N ASN A 59 7.05 -5.14 8.16
CA ASN A 59 6.22 -6.31 7.91
C ASN A 59 5.27 -6.65 9.08
N SER A 60 4.67 -5.59 9.65
CA SER A 60 3.89 -5.73 10.88
C SER A 60 2.59 -6.51 10.62
N ARG A 61 2.05 -7.15 11.67
CA ARG A 61 0.69 -7.76 11.60
C ARG A 61 -0.40 -6.74 11.25
N ASN A 62 -0.10 -5.45 11.39
CA ASN A 62 -0.99 -4.34 11.12
C ASN A 62 -0.67 -3.61 9.81
N LEU A 63 0.14 -4.19 8.92
CA LEU A 63 0.55 -3.61 7.63
C LEU A 63 -0.64 -2.99 6.88
N HIS A 64 -1.78 -3.67 6.91
CA HIS A 64 -3.01 -3.19 6.26
C HIS A 64 -3.49 -1.85 6.80
N ASP A 65 -3.47 -1.65 8.12
CA ASP A 65 -3.92 -0.41 8.74
C ASP A 65 -2.85 0.70 8.65
N GLU A 66 -1.58 0.32 8.69
CA GLU A 66 -0.45 1.25 8.59
C GLU A 66 -0.37 1.90 7.20
N LEU A 67 -0.48 1.11 6.13
CA LEU A 67 -0.50 1.64 4.77
C LEU A 67 -1.74 2.51 4.52
N GLN A 68 -2.88 2.14 5.12
CA GLN A 68 -4.11 2.95 5.02
C GLN A 68 -3.99 4.28 5.78
N ALA A 69 -3.33 4.28 6.94
CA ALA A 69 -3.05 5.50 7.68
C ALA A 69 -2.09 6.42 6.91
N GLU A 70 -1.04 5.86 6.29
CA GLU A 70 -0.10 6.61 5.45
C GLU A 70 -0.82 7.23 4.24
N ALA A 71 -1.64 6.44 3.54
CA ALA A 71 -2.46 6.87 2.42
C ALA A 71 -3.46 7.99 2.76
N ARG A 72 -3.97 8.01 3.99
CA ARG A 72 -4.88 9.06 4.46
C ARG A 72 -4.19 10.43 4.50
N TRP A 73 -2.95 10.49 4.95
CA TRP A 73 -2.19 11.75 5.04
C TRP A 73 -1.57 12.12 3.70
N HIS A 74 -1.20 11.12 2.91
CA HIS A 74 -0.50 11.29 1.65
C HIS A 74 -1.21 10.50 0.55
N PRO A 75 -2.14 11.10 -0.21
CA PRO A 75 -2.87 10.39 -1.26
C PRO A 75 -1.98 9.76 -2.34
N TYR A 76 -0.77 10.30 -2.56
CA TYR A 76 0.22 9.71 -3.46
C TYR A 76 0.81 8.39 -2.93
N ALA A 77 0.76 8.14 -1.61
CA ALA A 77 1.19 6.89 -1.00
C ALA A 77 0.34 5.70 -1.47
N VAL A 78 -0.94 5.90 -1.82
CA VAL A 78 -1.78 4.85 -2.44
C VAL A 78 -1.12 4.30 -3.68
N LYS A 79 -0.67 5.18 -4.60
CA LYS A 79 -0.02 4.77 -5.85
C LYS A 79 1.29 4.04 -5.61
N ILE A 80 2.07 4.48 -4.63
CA ILE A 80 3.34 3.82 -4.28
C ILE A 80 3.07 2.45 -3.66
N ALA A 81 2.16 2.37 -2.69
CA ALA A 81 1.82 1.13 -2.01
C ALA A 81 1.22 0.10 -2.98
N GLN A 82 0.31 0.52 -3.86
CA GLN A 82 -0.25 -0.36 -4.91
C GLN A 82 0.81 -0.82 -5.89
N GLY A 83 1.73 0.04 -6.32
CA GLY A 83 2.87 -0.38 -7.13
C GLY A 83 3.69 -1.49 -6.47
N PHE A 84 3.95 -1.41 -5.17
CA PHE A 84 4.62 -2.49 -4.42
C PHE A 84 3.77 -3.76 -4.25
N LEU A 85 2.44 -3.65 -4.31
CA LEU A 85 1.54 -4.80 -4.25
C LEU A 85 1.37 -5.47 -5.62
N GLU A 86 1.56 -4.74 -6.72
CA GLU A 86 1.36 -5.21 -8.11
C GLU A 86 2.66 -5.70 -8.75
N ASP A 87 3.77 -5.01 -8.51
CA ASP A 87 5.09 -5.40 -9.00
C ASP A 87 5.66 -6.50 -8.08
N GLU A 88 5.89 -7.72 -8.60
CA GLU A 88 6.56 -8.82 -7.89
C GLU A 88 8.04 -8.48 -7.60
N ILE A 89 8.29 -7.57 -6.66
CA ILE A 89 9.52 -6.77 -6.53
C ILE A 89 10.81 -7.59 -6.78
N PRO A 90 11.51 -7.41 -7.92
CA PRO A 90 12.92 -7.74 -8.03
C PRO A 90 13.67 -6.62 -7.31
N ILE A 91 14.08 -6.90 -6.07
CA ILE A 91 14.92 -5.98 -5.29
C ILE A 91 16.34 -6.06 -5.87
N THR A 92 16.63 -5.34 -6.96
CA THR A 92 18.04 -5.08 -7.32
C THR A 92 18.46 -3.78 -6.67
N TRP A 93 18.92 -3.87 -5.43
CA TRP A 93 19.80 -2.89 -4.81
C TRP A 93 21.01 -3.66 -4.29
N ASP A 94 22.15 -3.42 -4.90
CA ASP A 94 23.37 -4.24 -4.92
C ASP A 94 24.06 -4.47 -3.56
N GLU A 95 23.52 -4.01 -2.44
CA GLU A 95 24.15 -4.14 -1.13
C GLU A 95 23.09 -4.35 -0.02
N PHE A 96 23.27 -5.46 0.72
CA PHE A 96 22.68 -5.85 2.01
C PHE A 96 21.58 -6.93 2.05
N GLU A 97 22.05 -8.14 2.40
CA GLU A 97 21.50 -9.14 3.34
C GLU A 97 20.35 -8.69 4.26
N GLY A 98 19.32 -9.54 4.37
CA GLY A 98 18.23 -9.47 5.35
C GLY A 98 16.82 -9.38 4.74
N VAL A 99 16.40 -10.37 3.93
CA VAL A 99 15.07 -10.34 3.29
C VAL A 99 14.06 -11.11 4.13
N GLU A 100 13.08 -10.43 4.73
CA GLU A 100 11.82 -11.08 5.14
C GLU A 100 10.59 -10.22 4.77
N ALA A 101 9.97 -10.54 3.64
CA ALA A 101 8.71 -9.96 3.17
C ALA A 101 7.54 -10.85 3.61
N ARG A 102 6.42 -10.27 4.08
CA ARG A 102 5.17 -11.04 4.22
C ARG A 102 3.88 -10.21 4.20
N TRP A 103 3.43 -9.81 3.02
CA TRP A 103 1.98 -9.66 2.76
C TRP A 103 1.42 -10.99 2.22
N SER A 104 0.15 -11.33 2.45
CA SER A 104 -0.55 -12.38 1.65
C SER A 104 -2.04 -12.37 1.97
N PRO A 105 -2.92 -12.60 0.98
CA PRO A 105 -3.27 -13.98 0.57
C PRO A 105 -3.54 -14.08 -0.95
N ASP A 106 -2.58 -14.14 -1.89
CA ASP A 106 -1.30 -14.84 -1.85
C ASP A 106 -0.21 -14.11 -2.68
N GLY A 107 0.06 -12.85 -2.35
CA GLY A 107 1.37 -12.20 -2.59
C GLY A 107 1.63 -11.25 -1.42
N PHE A 108 2.80 -10.89 -0.93
CA PHE A 108 4.16 -11.34 -1.15
C PHE A 108 4.80 -11.90 0.12
N ILE A 109 5.42 -13.07 0.04
CA ILE A 109 6.18 -13.67 1.14
C ILE A 109 7.56 -14.07 0.64
N PHE A 110 8.65 -13.51 1.15
CA PHE A 110 9.98 -14.09 0.92
C PHE A 110 10.89 -13.86 2.12
N SER A 111 11.36 -14.97 2.70
CA SER A 111 12.28 -15.03 3.83
C SER A 111 13.58 -15.73 3.39
N LEU A 112 14.72 -15.03 3.50
CA LEU A 112 16.09 -15.47 3.81
C LEU A 112 17.00 -14.24 3.97
#